data_AF-A0AAV2GWY8-F1
#
_entry.id   AF-A0AAV2GWY8-F1
#
_cell.length_a   1.000
_cell.length_b   1.000
_cell.length_c   1.000
_cell.angle_alpha   90.00
_cell.angle_beta   90.00
_cell.angle_gamma   90.00
#
_symmetry.space_group_name_H-M   'P 1'
#
loop_
_entity.id
_entity.type
_entity.pdbx_description
1 polymer ?
#
loop_
_entity_poly.entity_id
_entity_poly.type
_entity_poly.pdbx_seq_one_letter_code
_entity_poly.pdbx_strand_id
1 'polypeptide(L)'
;VFRLSNCVDLAHKTVEALTTPNVDLRILTFVSQATKALWLLIDRMLWFGKVGIIKIDQMFWTSWSLSAWLVALATASIADMIKLQNVQNKLHLFLKQNGKQAKISDKLQIEMHSVRMNFWPEFCDLFIPLGGLSYVSPGFSALTGVISSVIGFQQEWEKHISPFKPQL
;
A
#
# COMPACT_ATOMS: atom_id res chain seq x y z
N VAL A 1 -19.32 -5.07 7.65
CA VAL A 1 -20.09 -3.94 8.22
C VAL A 1 -19.45 -2.57 7.97
N PHE A 2 -18.29 -2.42 7.31
CA PHE A 2 -17.95 -1.12 6.72
C PHE A 2 -17.26 -1.22 5.35
N ARG A 3 -17.93 -1.86 4.37
CA ARG A 3 -17.49 -1.82 2.95
C ARG A 3 -17.56 -0.40 2.34
N LEU A 4 -18.34 0.50 2.96
CA LEU A 4 -18.41 1.94 2.65
C LEU A 4 -17.26 2.74 3.29
N SER A 5 -16.70 2.31 4.43
CA SER A 5 -15.52 2.95 5.03
C SER A 5 -14.31 2.88 4.10
N ASN A 6 -14.20 1.80 3.31
CA ASN A 6 -13.14 1.68 2.31
C ASN A 6 -13.25 2.75 1.23
N CYS A 7 -14.45 3.20 0.84
CA CYS A 7 -14.60 4.26 -0.16
C CYS A 7 -14.23 5.63 0.40
N VAL A 8 -14.59 5.92 1.66
CA VAL A 8 -14.22 7.17 2.34
C VAL A 8 -12.72 7.24 2.58
N ASP A 9 -12.11 6.14 3.03
CA ASP A 9 -10.65 6.02 3.19
C ASP A 9 -9.93 6.18 1.84
N LEU A 10 -10.48 5.58 0.76
CA LEU A 10 -9.93 5.75 -0.58
C LEU A 10 -10.05 7.20 -1.07
N ALA A 11 -11.17 7.87 -0.78
CA ALA A 11 -11.37 9.26 -1.13
C ALA A 11 -10.37 10.16 -0.37
N HIS A 12 -10.19 9.93 0.93
CA HIS A 12 -9.23 10.68 1.74
C HIS A 12 -7.80 10.51 1.21
N LYS A 13 -7.38 9.27 0.93
CA LYS A 13 -6.07 8.97 0.34
C LYS A 13 -5.89 9.57 -1.05
N THR A 14 -6.95 9.65 -1.84
CA THR A 14 -6.93 10.30 -3.16
C THR A 14 -6.75 11.82 -3.02
N VAL A 15 -7.43 12.45 -2.06
CA VAL A 15 -7.29 13.90 -1.79
C VAL A 15 -5.88 14.24 -1.30
N GLU A 16 -5.32 13.43 -0.40
CA GLU A 16 -3.92 13.58 0.04
C GLU A 16 -2.94 13.39 -1.12
N ALA A 17 -3.17 12.39 -1.97
CA ALA A 17 -2.36 12.17 -3.18
C ALA A 17 -2.38 13.38 -4.12
N LEU A 18 -3.55 14.00 -4.33
CA LEU A 18 -3.71 15.17 -5.19
C LEU A 18 -3.00 16.42 -4.66
N THR A 19 -2.78 16.50 -3.34
CA THR A 19 -2.09 17.59 -2.65
C THR A 19 -0.56 17.40 -2.67
N THR A 20 -0.06 16.25 -3.14
CA THR A 20 1.38 15.98 -3.23
C THR A 20 2.03 16.83 -4.34
N PRO A 21 3.12 17.57 -4.06
CA PRO A 21 3.72 18.50 -5.03
C PRO A 21 4.44 17.79 -6.20
N ASN A 22 4.91 16.56 -5.99
CA ASN A 22 5.60 15.78 -7.02
C ASN A 22 4.60 15.11 -7.97
N VAL A 23 4.66 15.47 -9.26
CA VAL A 23 3.73 14.98 -10.29
C VAL A 23 3.78 13.45 -10.42
N ASP A 24 4.97 12.86 -10.41
CA ASP A 24 5.15 11.40 -10.58
C ASP A 24 4.51 10.61 -9.43
N LEU A 25 4.73 11.05 -8.18
CA LEU A 25 4.10 10.46 -7.00
C LEU A 25 2.59 10.61 -7.01
N ARG A 26 2.09 11.76 -7.48
CA ARG A 26 0.65 12.01 -7.60
C ARG A 26 0.01 11.06 -8.59
N ILE A 27 0.62 10.87 -9.77
CA ILE A 27 0.09 9.95 -10.80
C ILE A 27 0.11 8.50 -10.28
N LEU A 28 1.23 8.05 -9.72
CA LEU A 28 1.35 6.67 -9.21
C LEU A 28 0.33 6.38 -8.10
N THR A 29 0.20 7.29 -7.15
CA THR A 29 -0.75 7.12 -6.04
C THR A 29 -2.19 7.18 -6.55
N PHE A 30 -2.49 8.07 -7.49
CA PHE A 30 -3.82 8.13 -8.11
C PHE A 30 -4.17 6.84 -8.85
N VAL A 31 -3.26 6.33 -9.69
CA VAL A 31 -3.47 5.07 -10.44
C VAL A 31 -3.66 3.91 -9.48
N SER A 32 -2.87 3.84 -8.40
CA SER A 32 -3.03 2.81 -7.37
C SER A 32 -4.43 2.84 -6.76
N GLN A 33 -4.89 4.02 -6.31
CA GLN A 33 -6.22 4.14 -5.70
C GLN A 33 -7.35 3.90 -6.70
N ALA A 34 -7.24 4.41 -7.94
CA ALA A 34 -8.23 4.18 -8.98
C ALA A 34 -8.37 2.69 -9.32
N THR A 35 -7.24 1.98 -9.43
CA THR A 35 -7.24 0.55 -9.72
C THR A 35 -7.76 -0.27 -8.54
N LYS A 36 -7.46 0.15 -7.30
CA LYS A 36 -8.04 -0.44 -6.08
C LYS A 36 -9.56 -0.23 -6.00
N ALA A 37 -10.06 0.93 -6.44
CA ALA A 37 -11.51 1.16 -6.57
C ALA A 37 -12.12 0.20 -7.59
N LEU A 38 -11.50 0.04 -8.76
CA LEU A 38 -11.95 -0.87 -9.80
C LEU A 38 -12.00 -2.32 -9.29
N TRP A 39 -10.96 -2.76 -8.58
CA TRP A 39 -10.92 -4.05 -7.93
C TRP A 39 -12.11 -4.26 -6.97
N LEU A 40 -12.37 -3.29 -6.08
CA LEU A 40 -13.52 -3.34 -5.15
C LEU A 40 -14.87 -3.36 -5.87
N LEU A 41 -14.99 -2.69 -7.03
CA LEU A 41 -16.20 -2.74 -7.85
C LEU A 41 -16.40 -4.14 -8.45
N ILE A 42 -15.34 -4.76 -8.97
CA ILE A 42 -15.39 -6.12 -9.50
C ILE A 42 -15.72 -7.14 -8.40
N ASP A 43 -15.15 -6.98 -7.20
CA ASP A 43 -15.49 -7.83 -6.05
C ASP A 43 -16.99 -7.79 -5.72
N ARG A 44 -17.60 -6.59 -5.75
CA ARG A 44 -19.04 -6.42 -5.56
C ARG A 44 -19.84 -7.11 -6.66
N MET A 45 -19.42 -6.98 -7.93
CA MET A 45 -20.07 -7.67 -9.06
C MET A 45 -19.98 -9.19 -8.94
N LEU A 46 -18.82 -9.74 -8.58
CA LEU A 46 -18.62 -11.16 -8.35
C LEU A 46 -19.50 -11.68 -7.21
N TRP A 47 -19.67 -10.90 -6.14
CA TRP A 47 -20.59 -11.24 -5.05
C TRP A 47 -22.05 -11.31 -5.53
N PHE A 48 -22.51 -10.35 -6.34
CA PHE A 48 -23.85 -10.40 -6.95
C PHE A 48 -24.04 -11.62 -7.87
N GLY A 49 -22.99 -12.01 -8.60
CA GLY A 49 -22.99 -13.24 -9.40
C GLY A 49 -23.11 -14.51 -8.54
N LYS A 50 -22.50 -14.56 -7.36
CA LYS A 50 -22.61 -15.69 -6.42
C LYS A 50 -23.99 -15.82 -5.79
N VAL A 51 -24.69 -14.71 -5.55
CA VAL A 51 -26.07 -14.70 -5.03
C VAL A 51 -27.10 -15.09 -6.11
N GLY A 52 -26.66 -15.27 -7.37
CA GLY A 52 -27.53 -15.70 -8.47
C GLY A 52 -28.36 -14.59 -9.08
N ILE A 53 -28.07 -13.32 -8.76
CA ILE A 53 -28.80 -12.16 -9.29
C ILE A 53 -28.40 -11.90 -10.75
N ILE A 54 -27.13 -12.14 -11.11
CA ILE A 54 -26.59 -11.89 -12.45
C ILE A 54 -25.79 -13.12 -12.90
N LYS A 55 -26.02 -13.59 -14.14
CA LYS A 55 -25.14 -14.59 -14.76
C LYS A 55 -23.85 -13.91 -15.21
N ILE A 56 -22.78 -14.11 -14.43
CA ILE A 56 -21.45 -13.56 -14.68
C ILE A 56 -20.47 -14.72 -14.79
N ASP A 57 -19.54 -14.64 -15.76
CA ASP A 57 -18.40 -15.55 -15.82
C ASP A 57 -17.45 -15.29 -14.64
N GLN A 58 -17.64 -16.04 -13.56
CA GLN A 58 -16.88 -15.84 -12.33
C GLN A 58 -15.37 -16.01 -12.55
N MET A 59 -14.94 -16.91 -13.44
CA MET A 59 -13.53 -17.18 -13.67
C MET A 59 -12.86 -16.00 -14.37
N PHE A 60 -13.49 -15.50 -15.43
CA PHE A 60 -12.99 -14.33 -16.18
C PHE A 60 -12.88 -13.09 -15.28
N TRP A 61 -13.95 -12.76 -14.56
CA TRP A 61 -13.99 -11.57 -13.70
C TRP A 61 -13.09 -11.69 -12.47
N THR A 62 -12.86 -12.91 -11.95
CA THR A 62 -11.88 -13.12 -10.88
C THR A 62 -10.45 -12.86 -11.36
N SER A 63 -10.07 -13.35 -12.55
CA SER A 63 -8.75 -13.08 -13.14
C SER A 63 -8.50 -11.59 -13.38
N TRP A 64 -9.50 -10.88 -13.91
CA TRP A 64 -9.45 -9.42 -14.07
C TRP A 64 -9.32 -8.70 -12.73
N SER A 65 -10.06 -9.14 -11.72
CA SER A 65 -9.98 -8.60 -10.36
C SER A 65 -8.55 -8.76 -9.80
N LEU A 66 -7.96 -9.96 -9.88
CA LEU A 66 -6.59 -10.21 -9.43
C LEU A 66 -5.56 -9.35 -10.18
N SER A 67 -5.76 -9.15 -11.49
CA SER A 67 -4.88 -8.33 -12.30
C SER A 67 -4.97 -6.84 -11.93
N ALA A 68 -6.18 -6.32 -11.71
CA ALA A 68 -6.40 -4.97 -11.20
C ALA A 68 -5.77 -4.79 -9.81
N TRP A 69 -5.95 -5.77 -8.92
CA TRP A 69 -5.34 -5.73 -7.59
C TRP A 69 -3.80 -5.71 -7.66
N LEU A 70 -3.22 -6.53 -8.54
CA LEU A 70 -1.78 -6.55 -8.78
C LEU A 70 -1.26 -5.18 -9.25
N VAL A 71 -1.93 -4.55 -10.21
CA VAL A 71 -1.56 -3.21 -10.70
C VAL A 71 -1.65 -2.16 -9.59
N ALA A 72 -2.69 -2.24 -8.75
CA ALA A 72 -2.85 -1.33 -7.61
C ALA A 72 -1.70 -1.45 -6.60
N LEU A 73 -1.29 -2.68 -6.25
CA LEU A 73 -0.18 -2.95 -5.33
C LEU A 73 1.19 -2.62 -5.93
N ALA A 74 1.40 -2.91 -7.22
CA ALA A 74 2.64 -2.58 -7.91
C ALA A 74 2.86 -1.06 -7.97
N THR A 75 1.83 -0.30 -8.33
CA THR A 75 1.92 1.17 -8.39
C THR A 75 2.06 1.80 -7.01
N ALA A 76 1.43 1.23 -5.97
CA ALA A 76 1.61 1.65 -4.57
C ALA A 76 3.07 1.41 -4.10
N SER A 77 3.59 0.21 -4.32
CA SER A 77 4.96 -0.18 -3.98
C SER A 77 6.00 0.71 -4.67
N ILE A 78 5.79 1.07 -5.95
CA ILE A 78 6.66 1.99 -6.69
C ILE A 78 6.60 3.41 -6.08
N ALA A 79 5.40 3.91 -5.76
CA ALA A 79 5.24 5.22 -5.13
C ALA A 79 5.98 5.28 -3.78
N ASP A 80 5.88 4.23 -2.98
CA ASP A 80 6.55 4.14 -1.68
C ASP A 80 8.07 3.97 -1.80
N MET A 81 8.56 3.28 -2.84
CA MET A 81 9.99 3.25 -3.16
C MET A 81 10.54 4.65 -3.47
N ILE A 82 9.81 5.44 -4.27
CA ILE A 82 10.22 6.82 -4.58
C ILE A 82 10.19 7.69 -3.31
N LYS A 83 9.19 7.54 -2.45
CA LYS A 83 9.17 8.23 -1.15
C LYS A 83 10.37 7.84 -0.29
N LEU A 84 10.73 6.55 -0.24
CA LEU A 84 11.87 6.06 0.52
C LEU A 84 13.18 6.67 0.03
N GLN A 85 13.38 6.73 -1.29
CA GLN A 85 14.53 7.41 -1.90
C GLN A 85 14.56 8.90 -1.57
N ASN A 86 13.41 9.58 -1.63
CA ASN A 86 13.34 11.00 -1.28
C ASN A 86 13.70 11.27 0.18
N VAL A 87 13.23 10.43 1.10
CA VAL A 87 13.56 10.57 2.53
C VAL A 87 15.03 10.25 2.80
N GLN A 88 15.59 9.24 2.14
CA GLN A 88 17.02 8.95 2.20
C GLN A 88 17.86 10.12 1.65
N ASN A 89 17.46 10.72 0.54
CA ASN A 89 18.13 11.89 -0.03
C ASN A 89 18.09 13.09 0.93
N LYS A 90 16.94 13.36 1.58
CA LYS A 90 16.83 14.38 2.63
C LYS A 90 17.79 14.10 3.78
N LEU A 91 17.90 12.85 4.23
CA LEU A 91 18.83 12.44 5.28
C LEU A 91 20.29 12.66 4.86
N HIS A 92 20.67 12.25 3.65
CA HIS A 92 22.02 12.46 3.13
C HIS A 92 22.38 13.95 3.03
N LEU A 93 21.46 14.80 2.58
CA LEU A 93 21.66 16.25 2.54
C LEU A 93 21.79 16.85 3.94
N PHE A 94 20.96 16.41 4.89
CA PHE A 94 21.01 16.85 6.28
C PHE A 94 22.36 16.50 6.94
N LEU A 95 22.83 15.26 6.75
CA LEU A 95 24.13 14.81 7.26
C LEU A 95 25.30 15.50 6.57
N LYS A 96 25.18 15.86 5.28
CA LYS A 96 26.20 16.63 4.57
C LYS A 96 26.31 18.06 5.09
N GLN A 97 25.20 18.70 5.45
CA GLN A 97 25.17 20.07 5.96
C GLN A 97 25.56 20.18 7.43
N ASN A 98 25.06 19.26 8.28
CA ASN A 98 25.25 19.35 9.73
C ASN A 98 26.40 18.45 10.25
N GLY A 99 27.03 17.66 9.37
CA GLY A 99 28.06 16.69 9.72
C GLY A 99 27.49 15.32 10.08
N LYS A 100 28.32 14.28 9.95
CA LYS A 100 27.91 12.86 10.17
C LYS A 100 27.46 12.55 11.60
N GLN A 101 27.78 13.40 12.56
CA GLN A 101 27.37 13.27 13.97
C GLN A 101 26.17 14.15 14.34
N ALA A 102 25.55 14.82 13.37
CA ALA A 102 24.36 15.62 13.62
C ALA A 102 23.21 14.73 14.08
N LYS A 103 22.58 15.13 15.19
CA LYS A 103 21.38 14.47 15.68
C LYS A 103 20.28 14.57 14.62
N ILE A 104 19.81 13.41 14.16
CA ILE A 104 18.73 13.33 13.17
C ILE A 104 17.46 13.85 13.82
N SER A 105 16.78 14.79 13.15
CA SER A 105 15.50 15.33 13.63
C SER A 105 14.47 14.22 13.84
N ASP A 106 13.80 14.24 14.99
CA ASP A 106 12.71 13.32 15.35
C ASP A 106 11.66 13.22 14.23
N LYS A 107 11.34 14.34 13.58
CA LYS A 107 10.40 14.39 12.45
C LYS A 107 10.86 13.54 11.28
N LEU A 108 12.17 13.56 10.96
CA LEU A 108 12.74 12.80 9.85
C LEU A 108 12.78 11.30 10.18
N GLN A 109 13.10 10.94 11.43
CA GLN A 109 13.06 9.55 11.88
C GLN A 109 11.63 8.97 11.80
N ILE A 110 10.62 9.75 12.20
CA ILE A 110 9.21 9.36 12.09
C ILE A 110 8.79 9.21 10.61
N GLU A 111 9.19 10.16 9.73
CA GLU A 111 8.92 10.08 8.28
C GLU A 111 9.55 8.81 7.67
N MET A 112 10.81 8.50 8.01
CA MET A 112 11.50 7.28 7.58
C MET A 112 10.80 6.01 8.03
N HIS A 113 10.43 5.94 9.31
CA HIS A 113 9.75 4.80 9.89
C HIS A 113 8.38 4.58 9.23
N SER A 114 7.60 5.66 9.07
CA SER A 114 6.29 5.60 8.42
C SER A 114 6.37 5.12 6.97
N VAL A 115 7.28 5.66 6.16
CA VAL A 115 7.47 5.23 4.77
C VAL A 115 7.91 3.76 4.69
N ARG A 116 8.79 3.31 5.59
CA ARG A 116 9.24 1.92 5.64
C ARG A 116 8.12 0.97 6.05
N MET A 117 7.29 1.38 7.00
CA MET A 117 6.15 0.60 7.47
C MET A 117 5.08 0.45 6.38
N ASN A 118 4.93 1.40 5.47
CA ASN A 118 4.00 1.26 4.33
C ASN A 118 4.59 0.41 3.19
N PHE A 119 5.87 0.59 2.88
CA PHE A 119 6.52 -0.11 1.77
C PHE A 119 6.53 -1.64 1.92
N TRP A 120 6.94 -2.16 3.09
CA TRP A 120 7.13 -3.60 3.26
C TRP A 120 5.83 -4.42 3.12
N PRO A 121 4.71 -4.05 3.77
CA PRO A 121 3.42 -4.70 3.57
C PRO A 121 2.97 -4.68 2.11
N GLU A 122 3.02 -3.51 1.46
CA GLU A 122 2.57 -3.38 0.07
C GLU A 122 3.39 -4.23 -0.90
N PHE A 123 4.69 -4.32 -0.66
CA PHE A 123 5.58 -5.19 -1.42
C PHE A 123 5.31 -6.68 -1.16
N CYS A 124 5.06 -7.07 0.10
CA CYS A 124 4.71 -8.44 0.45
C CYS A 124 3.33 -8.84 -0.11
N ASP A 125 2.36 -7.94 -0.09
CA ASP A 125 1.01 -8.18 -0.60
C ASP A 125 0.99 -8.41 -2.12
N LEU A 126 1.98 -7.90 -2.86
CA LEU A 126 2.11 -8.09 -4.30
C LEU A 126 2.14 -9.58 -4.70
N PHE A 127 2.65 -10.44 -3.82
CA PHE A 127 2.72 -11.88 -4.05
C PHE A 127 1.38 -12.61 -3.90
N ILE A 128 0.38 -11.99 -3.27
CA ILE A 128 -0.96 -12.59 -3.09
C ILE A 128 -1.70 -12.70 -4.43
N PRO A 129 -1.90 -11.62 -5.22
CA PRO A 129 -2.52 -11.74 -6.53
C PRO A 129 -1.65 -12.53 -7.52
N LEU A 130 -0.32 -12.52 -7.38
CA LEU A 130 0.56 -13.38 -8.19
C LEU A 130 0.32 -14.86 -7.92
N GLY A 131 0.10 -15.25 -6.66
CA GLY A 131 -0.30 -16.61 -6.30
C GLY A 131 -1.67 -16.97 -6.87
N GLY A 132 -2.63 -16.05 -6.82
CA GLY A 132 -3.96 -16.23 -7.42
C GLY A 132 -3.93 -16.40 -8.95
N LEU A 133 -2.98 -15.76 -9.63
CA LEU A 133 -2.74 -15.89 -11.07
C LEU A 133 -1.83 -17.08 -11.44
N SER A 134 -1.45 -17.92 -10.46
CA SER A 134 -0.58 -19.08 -10.63
C SER A 134 0.87 -18.78 -11.08
N TYR A 135 1.33 -17.53 -10.91
CA TYR A 135 2.75 -17.16 -11.17
C TYR A 135 3.69 -17.56 -10.03
N VAL A 136 3.16 -17.71 -8.82
CA VAL A 136 3.91 -18.00 -7.59
C VAL A 136 3.24 -19.16 -6.85
N SER A 137 4.03 -19.94 -6.09
CA SER A 137 3.47 -21.06 -5.34
C SER A 137 2.46 -20.56 -4.29
N PRO A 138 1.30 -21.24 -4.12
CA PRO A 138 0.30 -20.83 -3.14
C PRO A 138 0.86 -20.71 -1.72
N GLY A 139 1.78 -21.61 -1.34
CA GLY A 139 2.46 -21.57 -0.04
C GLY A 139 3.30 -20.32 0.17
N PHE A 140 4.03 -19.84 -0.84
CA PHE A 140 4.82 -18.61 -0.72
C PHE A 140 3.94 -17.36 -0.66
N SER A 141 2.86 -17.31 -1.46
CA SER A 141 1.89 -16.22 -1.40
C SER A 141 1.18 -16.15 -0.04
N ALA A 142 0.95 -17.29 0.61
CA ALA A 142 0.38 -17.34 1.95
C ALA A 142 1.35 -16.81 3.02
N LEU A 143 2.63 -17.21 2.96
CA LEU A 143 3.65 -16.74 3.90
C LEU A 143 3.86 -15.23 3.84
N THR A 144 3.93 -14.67 2.62
CA THR A 144 4.04 -13.22 2.41
C THR A 144 2.83 -12.46 2.93
N GLY A 145 1.61 -13.00 2.78
CA GLY A 145 0.41 -12.44 3.39
C GLY A 145 0.41 -12.46 4.93
N VAL A 146 0.99 -13.50 5.55
CA VAL A 146 1.16 -13.54 7.02
C VAL A 146 2.12 -12.46 7.48
N ILE A 147 3.26 -12.28 6.80
CA ILE A 147 4.24 -11.22 7.12
C ILE A 147 3.59 -9.84 7.02
N SER A 148 2.88 -9.57 5.92
CA SER A 148 2.16 -8.30 5.72
C SER A 148 1.13 -8.05 6.83
N SER A 149 0.38 -9.09 7.23
CA SER A 149 -0.62 -8.98 8.32
C SER A 149 0.02 -8.65 9.67
N VAL A 150 1.19 -9.22 9.99
CA VAL A 150 1.93 -8.90 11.21
C VAL A 150 2.38 -7.44 11.22
N ILE A 151 2.89 -6.94 10.09
CA ILE A 151 3.29 -5.54 9.98
C ILE A 151 2.07 -4.62 10.06
N GLY A 152 0.96 -4.95 9.40
CA GLY A 152 -0.28 -4.19 9.49
C GLY A 152 -0.82 -4.11 10.92
N PHE A 153 -0.73 -5.20 11.68
CA PHE A 153 -1.04 -5.18 13.12
C PHE A 153 -0.10 -4.25 13.88
N GLN A 154 1.21 -4.28 13.60
CA GLN A 154 2.16 -3.38 14.22
C GLN A 154 1.85 -1.91 13.92
N GLN A 155 1.48 -1.57 12.68
CA GLN A 155 1.11 -0.20 12.31
C GLN A 155 -0.09 0.31 13.11
N GLU A 156 -1.13 -0.50 13.22
CA GLU A 156 -2.33 -0.12 13.97
C GLU A 156 -2.06 -0.04 15.48
N TRP A 157 -1.20 -0.91 15.99
CA TRP A 157 -0.72 -0.86 17.37
C TRP A 157 0.07 0.41 17.67
N GLU A 158 0.98 0.80 16.78
CA GLU A 158 1.77 2.02 16.93
C GLU A 158 0.90 3.28 16.87
N LYS A 159 -0.15 3.26 16.05
CA LYS A 159 -1.09 4.37 15.91
C LYS A 159 -1.94 4.58 17.17
N HIS A 160 -2.35 3.52 17.86
CA HIS A 160 -3.33 3.59 18.94
C HIS A 160 -2.75 3.41 20.35
N ILE A 161 -1.67 2.66 20.53
CA ILE A 161 -1.21 2.22 21.86
C ILE A 161 0.20 2.72 22.17
N SER A 162 1.15 2.54 21.25
CA SER A 162 2.55 2.87 21.49
C SER A 162 3.17 3.60 20.30
N PRO A 163 3.07 4.94 20.23
CA PRO A 163 3.64 5.70 19.13
C PRO A 163 5.16 5.49 19.05
N PHE A 164 5.67 5.35 17.83
CA PHE A 164 7.09 5.21 17.56
C PHE A 164 7.86 6.36 18.20
N LYS A 165 8.84 6.03 19.05
CA LYS A 165 9.73 7.01 19.68
C LYS A 165 11.07 7.01 18.93
N PRO A 166 11.49 8.16 18.35
CA PRO A 166 12.78 8.28 17.71
C PRO A 166 13.91 8.03 18.71
N GLN A 167 15.01 7.41 18.25
CA GLN A 167 16.18 7.16 19.07
C GLN A 167 16.97 8.47 19.23
N LEU A 168 17.23 8.84 20.48
CA LEU A 168 17.86 10.10 20.91
C LEU A 168 19.35 10.18 20.57
#